data_AF-A0A7Y6UY22-F1
#
_entry.id   AF-A0A7Y6UY22-F1
#
_cell.length_a   1.000
_cell.length_b   1.000
_cell.length_c   1.000
_cell.angle_alpha   90.00
_cell.angle_beta   90.00
_cell.angle_gamma   90.00
#
_symmetry.space_group_name_H-M   'P 1'
#
loop_
_entity.id
_entity.type
_entity.pdbx_description
1 polymer ?
#
loop_
_entity_poly.entity_id
_entity_poly.type
_entity_poly.pdbx_seq_one_letter_code
_entity_poly.pdbx_strand_id
1 'polypeptide(L)'
;MFIRLLAFSLLAISSFAHAAEKFRITHPSADVVYFDGAIHEQSVAQLLAAFTPQTRSLLITSQGGEMSSAIHLAREIHGRKLSVIVKDYCLSACSNYVFLAGETKILLSRSFLGYHGSAIGGLSAQEIQNLENREASDKPITDFPDFVHGMALQELQFAREVGVSPELYRATKDVVDSYIRSHHLPTPPVRTWAKVTTPAGTRRLSIAQLDAMMKKQGNKKKDIKFEAHIVLENPAAALGFFPRRDMLERHGVSGIVQYDYPASADELQQLGASKFKGATFFGEFDK
;
A
#
# COMPACT_ATOMS: atom_id res chain seq x y z
N MET A 1 -10.92 -3.02 -65.76
CA MET A 1 -10.17 -2.02 -64.96
C MET A 1 -10.63 -2.13 -63.50
N PHE A 2 -9.92 -2.92 -62.68
CA PHE A 2 -10.14 -3.01 -61.23
C PHE A 2 -8.80 -3.36 -60.58
N ILE A 3 -8.16 -2.38 -59.93
CA ILE A 3 -7.05 -2.62 -59.01
C ILE A 3 -7.60 -2.30 -57.61
N ARG A 4 -7.86 -3.35 -56.82
CA ARG A 4 -8.11 -3.23 -55.38
C ARG A 4 -6.76 -3.12 -54.69
N LEU A 5 -6.44 -1.94 -54.14
CA LEU A 5 -5.35 -1.79 -53.18
C LEU A 5 -5.73 -2.53 -51.88
N LEU A 6 -4.96 -3.56 -51.53
CA LEU A 6 -4.92 -4.09 -50.16
C LEU A 6 -4.09 -3.13 -49.31
N ALA A 7 -4.76 -2.36 -48.45
CA ALA A 7 -4.09 -1.62 -47.39
C ALA A 7 -3.68 -2.62 -46.29
N PHE A 8 -2.41 -3.02 -46.27
CA PHE A 8 -1.80 -3.67 -45.11
C PHE A 8 -1.72 -2.64 -43.97
N SER A 9 -2.67 -2.73 -43.04
CA SER A 9 -2.61 -1.97 -41.79
C SER A 9 -1.50 -2.56 -40.94
N LEU A 10 -0.33 -1.89 -40.88
CA LEU A 10 0.65 -2.16 -39.83
C LEU A 10 -0.01 -1.84 -38.48
N LEU A 11 -0.42 -2.88 -37.74
CA LEU A 11 -0.63 -2.72 -36.30
C LEU A 11 0.73 -2.42 -35.69
N ALA A 12 0.97 -1.15 -35.39
CA ALA A 12 2.05 -0.74 -34.49
C ALA A 12 1.78 -1.38 -33.12
N ILE A 13 2.50 -2.45 -32.80
CA ILE A 13 2.58 -2.98 -31.45
C ILE A 13 3.37 -1.94 -30.65
N SER A 14 2.66 -0.98 -30.06
CA SER A 14 3.26 -0.05 -29.11
C SER A 14 3.72 -0.84 -27.89
N SER A 15 5.00 -1.20 -27.90
CA SER A 15 5.69 -1.71 -26.73
C SER A 15 5.74 -0.59 -25.70
N PHE A 16 4.80 -0.60 -24.76
CA PHE A 16 4.83 0.27 -23.59
C PHE A 16 5.97 -0.19 -22.67
N ALA A 17 7.20 0.21 -22.99
CA ALA A 17 8.28 0.20 -22.01
C ALA A 17 7.92 1.22 -20.92
N HIS A 18 7.34 0.73 -19.82
CA HIS A 18 7.20 1.54 -18.61
C HIS A 18 8.60 1.91 -18.14
N ALA A 19 8.86 3.21 -17.96
CA ALA A 19 10.00 3.63 -17.16
C ALA A 19 9.80 3.01 -15.76
N ALA A 20 10.60 2.01 -15.41
CA ALA A 20 10.54 1.40 -14.08
C ALA A 20 10.72 2.52 -13.05
N GLU A 21 9.79 2.62 -12.09
CA GLU A 21 9.98 3.53 -10.96
C GLU A 21 11.33 3.19 -10.32
N LYS A 22 12.16 4.22 -10.14
CA LYS A 22 13.50 4.03 -9.59
C LYS A 22 13.38 3.71 -8.11
N PHE A 23 13.91 2.55 -7.71
CA PHE A 23 14.14 2.18 -6.32
C PHE A 23 15.60 1.78 -6.14
N ARG A 24 16.06 1.79 -4.89
CA ARG A 24 17.43 1.43 -4.51
C ARG A 24 17.41 0.39 -3.39
N ILE A 25 18.23 -0.63 -3.56
CA ILE A 25 18.51 -1.65 -2.53
C ILE A 25 20.02 -1.65 -2.28
N THR A 26 20.43 -1.58 -1.01
CA THR A 26 21.83 -1.72 -0.61
C THR A 26 21.96 -2.55 0.67
N HIS A 27 23.19 -2.93 1.01
CA HIS A 27 23.54 -3.65 2.23
C HIS A 27 24.47 -2.79 3.09
N PRO A 28 23.95 -1.94 3.99
CA PRO A 28 24.79 -1.18 4.92
C PRO A 28 25.67 -2.08 5.80
N SER A 29 25.22 -3.31 6.06
CA SER A 29 25.94 -4.37 6.77
C SER A 29 25.43 -5.75 6.29
N ALA A 30 26.01 -6.83 6.82
CA ALA A 30 25.60 -8.19 6.46
C ALA A 30 24.17 -8.54 6.93
N ASP A 31 23.71 -7.92 8.02
CA ASP A 31 22.43 -8.16 8.67
C ASP A 31 21.36 -7.09 8.37
N VAL A 32 21.73 -6.01 7.69
CA VAL A 32 20.81 -4.92 7.32
C VAL A 32 20.67 -4.85 5.80
N VAL A 33 19.42 -4.86 5.32
CA VAL A 33 19.08 -4.49 3.94
C VAL A 33 18.39 -3.14 3.96
N TYR A 34 18.87 -2.21 3.14
CA TYR A 34 18.27 -0.89 2.97
C TYR A 34 17.42 -0.86 1.70
N PHE A 35 16.18 -0.38 1.83
CA PHE A 35 15.26 -0.14 0.73
C PHE A 35 14.82 1.33 0.67
N ASP A 36 14.89 1.91 -0.53
CA ASP A 36 14.48 3.29 -0.81
C ASP A 36 13.66 3.33 -2.12
N GLY A 37 12.36 3.59 -2.01
CA GLY A 37 11.47 3.72 -3.17
C GLY A 37 10.04 3.22 -2.98
N ALA A 38 9.33 3.12 -4.11
CA ALA A 38 7.94 2.66 -4.15
C ALA A 38 7.83 1.14 -3.97
N ILE A 39 6.80 0.72 -3.25
CA ILE A 39 6.47 -0.69 -3.06
C ILE A 39 5.58 -1.14 -4.22
N HIS A 40 6.12 -2.01 -5.07
CA HIS A 40 5.39 -2.65 -6.16
C HIS A 40 5.97 -4.04 -6.42
N GLU A 41 5.31 -4.86 -7.24
CA GLU A 41 5.70 -6.26 -7.46
C GLU A 41 7.20 -6.45 -7.76
N GLN A 42 7.73 -5.69 -8.71
CA GLN A 42 9.15 -5.77 -9.08
C GLN A 42 10.11 -5.33 -7.96
N SER A 43 9.80 -4.26 -7.21
CA SER A 43 10.69 -3.78 -6.15
C SER A 43 10.69 -4.73 -4.96
N VAL A 44 9.53 -5.29 -4.62
CA VAL A 44 9.40 -6.33 -3.59
C VAL A 44 10.14 -7.60 -3.98
N ALA A 45 10.00 -8.07 -5.22
CA ALA A 45 10.72 -9.26 -5.68
C ALA A 45 12.24 -9.10 -5.55
N GLN A 46 12.79 -7.93 -5.93
CA GLN A 46 14.22 -7.66 -5.80
C GLN A 46 14.65 -7.48 -4.33
N LEU A 47 13.80 -6.84 -3.50
CA LEU A 47 14.07 -6.68 -2.07
C LEU A 47 14.11 -8.04 -1.35
N LEU A 48 13.15 -8.92 -1.63
CA LEU A 48 13.14 -10.27 -1.04
C LEU A 48 14.32 -11.11 -1.51
N ALA A 49 14.75 -10.97 -2.77
CA ALA A 49 15.96 -11.61 -3.26
C ALA A 49 17.25 -11.10 -2.59
N ALA A 50 17.23 -9.87 -2.08
CA ALA A 50 18.34 -9.31 -1.30
C ALA A 50 18.35 -9.80 0.16
N PHE A 51 17.24 -10.34 0.69
CA PHE A 51 17.24 -10.92 2.03
C PHE A 51 18.05 -12.22 2.07
N THR A 52 19.01 -12.27 2.98
CA THR A 52 19.84 -13.45 3.24
C THR A 52 19.40 -14.11 4.56
N PRO A 53 19.87 -15.34 4.87
CA PRO A 53 19.67 -15.93 6.19
C PRO A 53 20.25 -15.11 7.35
N GLN A 54 21.21 -14.22 7.08
CA GLN A 54 21.83 -13.31 8.05
C GLN A 54 21.03 -12.02 8.24
N THR A 55 20.12 -11.68 7.33
CA THR A 55 19.29 -10.48 7.46
C THR A 55 18.49 -10.51 8.77
N ARG A 56 18.58 -9.42 9.52
CA ARG A 56 17.86 -9.18 10.79
C ARG A 56 17.05 -7.89 10.74
N SER A 57 17.41 -6.94 9.89
CA SER A 57 16.70 -5.67 9.82
C SER A 57 16.49 -5.18 8.39
N LEU A 58 15.29 -4.64 8.15
CA LEU A 58 14.98 -3.81 7.01
C LEU A 58 15.09 -2.34 7.42
N LEU A 59 16.06 -1.63 6.88
CA LEU A 59 16.11 -0.17 6.91
C LEU A 59 15.28 0.34 5.71
N ILE A 60 14.30 1.23 5.92
CA ILE A 60 13.35 1.62 4.88
C ILE A 60 13.11 3.13 4.80
N THR A 61 13.07 3.63 3.57
CA THR A 61 12.50 4.92 3.18
C THR A 61 11.48 4.66 2.07
N SER A 62 10.19 4.86 2.30
CA SER A 62 9.19 4.53 1.27
C SER A 62 7.91 5.36 1.36
N GLN A 63 7.46 5.84 0.20
CA GLN A 63 6.16 6.49 0.01
C GLN A 63 4.99 5.50 0.00
N GLY A 64 5.25 4.20 0.19
CA GLY A 64 4.28 3.13 0.04
C GLY A 64 4.13 2.71 -1.42
N GLY A 65 2.92 2.27 -1.79
CA GLY A 65 2.62 1.78 -3.14
C GLY A 65 1.51 0.74 -3.12
N GLU A 66 1.71 -0.35 -3.84
CA GLU A 66 0.74 -1.43 -4.01
C GLU A 66 0.49 -2.18 -2.71
N MET A 67 -0.77 -2.24 -2.29
CA MET A 67 -1.20 -2.93 -1.08
C MET A 67 -0.82 -4.42 -1.09
N SER A 68 -1.07 -5.13 -2.20
CA SER A 68 -0.76 -6.57 -2.32
C SER A 68 0.73 -6.84 -2.12
N SER A 69 1.57 -6.08 -2.83
CA SER A 69 3.03 -6.13 -2.76
C SER A 69 3.54 -5.77 -1.35
N ALA A 70 2.96 -4.75 -0.71
CA ALA A 70 3.34 -4.35 0.65
C ALA A 70 2.95 -5.40 1.70
N ILE A 71 1.77 -6.01 1.61
CA ILE A 71 1.37 -7.11 2.50
C ILE A 71 2.24 -8.34 2.28
N HIS A 72 2.62 -8.65 1.04
CA HIS A 72 3.55 -9.74 0.75
C HIS A 72 4.91 -9.50 1.41
N LEU A 73 5.50 -8.31 1.23
CA LEU A 73 6.73 -7.92 1.92
C LEU A 73 6.58 -7.99 3.44
N ALA A 74 5.46 -7.48 3.98
CA ALA A 74 5.19 -7.46 5.41
C ALA A 74 5.10 -8.88 6.00
N ARG A 75 4.48 -9.83 5.30
CA ARG A 75 4.43 -11.24 5.74
C ARG A 75 5.82 -11.88 5.78
N GLU A 76 6.67 -11.60 4.80
CA GLU A 76 8.06 -12.08 4.81
C GLU A 76 8.87 -11.50 5.97
N ILE A 77 8.70 -10.20 6.26
CA ILE A 77 9.30 -9.52 7.41
C ILE A 77 8.83 -10.16 8.72
N HIS A 78 7.52 -10.34 8.87
CA HIS A 78 6.91 -10.89 10.08
C HIS A 78 7.32 -12.34 10.31
N GLY A 79 7.25 -13.18 9.28
CA GLY A 79 7.62 -14.60 9.36
C GLY A 79 9.10 -14.82 9.69
N ARG A 80 9.98 -13.92 9.23
CA ARG A 80 11.41 -13.92 9.57
C ARG A 80 11.75 -13.17 10.86
N LYS A 81 10.76 -12.53 11.48
CA LYS A 81 10.91 -11.69 12.68
C LYS A 81 11.95 -10.57 12.50
N LEU A 82 11.94 -9.92 11.34
CA LEU A 82 12.90 -8.83 11.08
C LEU A 82 12.52 -7.57 11.88
N SER A 83 13.52 -6.78 12.25
CA SER A 83 13.30 -5.40 12.67
C SER A 83 12.95 -4.52 11.46
N VAL A 84 12.07 -3.55 11.64
CA VAL A 84 11.79 -2.50 10.65
C VAL A 84 12.25 -1.17 11.20
N ILE A 85 13.22 -0.57 10.50
CA ILE A 85 13.87 0.69 10.87
C ILE A 85 13.50 1.72 9.82
N VAL A 86 12.67 2.69 10.16
CA VAL A 86 12.31 3.79 9.26
C VAL A 86 13.43 4.82 9.30
N LYS A 87 14.09 5.00 8.16
CA LYS A 87 15.23 5.92 8.04
C LYS A 87 14.76 7.36 7.89
N ASP A 88 13.81 7.60 6.99
CA ASP A 88 13.34 8.96 6.66
C ASP A 88 11.83 9.09 6.73
N TYR A 89 11.10 8.18 6.11
CA TYR A 89 9.64 8.14 6.14
C TYR A 89 9.13 6.78 5.72
N CYS A 90 7.93 6.44 6.19
CA CYS A 90 7.20 5.26 5.78
C CYS A 90 5.72 5.64 5.66
N LEU A 91 5.24 5.80 4.42
CA LEU A 91 3.91 6.34 4.12
C LEU A 91 2.99 5.29 3.51
N SER A 92 1.69 5.51 3.64
CA SER A 92 0.65 4.70 2.99
C SER A 92 0.81 3.21 3.28
N ALA A 93 0.87 2.36 2.25
CA ALA A 93 1.14 0.93 2.35
C ALA A 93 2.40 0.59 3.18
N CYS A 94 3.41 1.45 3.22
CA CYS A 94 4.55 1.23 4.10
C CYS A 94 4.13 1.29 5.59
N SER A 95 3.46 2.36 6.03
CA SER A 95 3.01 2.48 7.43
C SER A 95 1.87 1.51 7.77
N ASN A 96 0.98 1.26 6.82
CA ASN A 96 -0.18 0.37 7.00
C ASN A 96 0.20 -1.11 7.12
N TYR A 97 1.33 -1.53 6.56
CA TYR A 97 1.70 -2.95 6.50
C TYR A 97 3.15 -3.20 6.90
N VAL A 98 4.12 -2.61 6.19
CA VAL A 98 5.55 -2.91 6.38
C VAL A 98 6.02 -2.55 7.79
N PHE A 99 5.69 -1.35 8.28
CA PHE A 99 6.05 -0.93 9.64
C PHE A 99 5.41 -1.84 10.71
N LEU A 100 4.15 -2.23 10.52
CA LEU A 100 3.42 -3.06 11.48
C LEU A 100 4.00 -4.48 11.62
N ALA A 101 4.58 -5.01 10.54
CA ALA A 101 5.11 -6.37 10.50
C ALA A 101 6.44 -6.58 11.26
N GLY A 102 7.19 -5.52 11.56
CA GLY A 102 8.48 -5.65 12.23
C GLY A 102 8.36 -6.23 13.64
N GLU A 103 9.20 -7.20 14.01
CA GLU A 103 9.27 -7.69 15.39
C GLU A 103 9.73 -6.55 16.33
N THR A 104 10.73 -5.81 15.88
CA THR A 104 11.22 -4.58 16.51
C THR A 104 10.99 -3.42 15.54
N LYS A 105 10.39 -2.33 16.01
CA LYS A 105 10.00 -1.17 15.22
C LYS A 105 10.73 0.07 15.71
N ILE A 106 11.47 0.72 14.81
CA ILE A 106 12.32 1.88 15.11
C ILE A 106 12.00 2.99 14.12
N LEU A 107 11.66 4.17 14.62
CA LEU A 107 11.75 5.42 13.86
C LEU A 107 13.07 6.08 14.21
N LEU A 108 13.98 6.24 13.23
CA LEU A 108 15.18 7.05 13.45
C LEU A 108 14.79 8.52 13.68
N SER A 109 15.68 9.29 14.30
CA SER A 109 15.43 10.70 14.57
C SER A 109 15.11 11.45 13.27
N ARG A 110 14.08 12.30 13.33
CA ARG A 110 13.54 13.03 12.17
C ARG A 110 13.02 12.11 11.04
N SER A 111 12.56 10.91 11.41
CA SER A 111 11.71 10.08 10.55
C SER A 111 10.26 10.14 11.01
N PHE A 112 9.32 9.79 10.13
CA PHE A 112 7.90 9.83 10.46
C PHE A 112 7.10 8.77 9.69
N LEU A 113 5.92 8.46 10.23
CA LEU A 113 4.92 7.66 9.56
C LEU A 113 3.88 8.58 8.92
N GLY A 114 3.29 8.13 7.81
CA GLY A 114 2.18 8.83 7.17
C GLY A 114 1.06 7.86 6.84
N TYR A 115 0.10 7.74 7.75
CA TYR A 115 -1.10 6.96 7.54
C TYR A 115 -2.07 7.71 6.63
N HIS A 116 -2.47 7.04 5.56
CA HIS A 116 -3.57 7.43 4.69
C HIS A 116 -3.94 6.26 3.78
N GLY A 117 -5.24 6.14 3.46
CA GLY A 117 -5.78 5.02 2.69
C GLY A 117 -5.87 3.72 3.52
N SER A 118 -6.93 2.97 3.32
CA SER A 118 -7.15 1.64 3.92
C SER A 118 -8.29 0.96 3.18
N ALA A 119 -8.20 -0.36 2.99
CA ALA A 119 -9.26 -1.14 2.37
C ALA A 119 -10.43 -1.39 3.33
N ILE A 120 -10.18 -1.55 4.65
CA ILE A 120 -11.25 -1.79 5.64
C ILE A 120 -11.71 -0.52 6.36
N GLY A 121 -10.95 0.56 6.33
CA GLY A 121 -11.24 1.76 7.11
C GLY A 121 -12.56 2.42 6.73
N GLY A 122 -13.04 2.21 5.50
CA GLY A 122 -14.35 2.69 5.04
C GLY A 122 -15.51 1.76 5.39
N LEU A 123 -15.25 0.61 6.01
CA LEU A 123 -16.26 -0.37 6.40
C LEU A 123 -16.72 -0.15 7.84
N SER A 124 -17.99 -0.39 8.09
CA SER A 124 -18.55 -0.46 9.44
C SER A 124 -18.02 -1.67 10.20
N ALA A 125 -18.08 -1.62 11.54
CA ALA A 125 -17.72 -2.76 12.38
C ALA A 125 -18.54 -4.02 12.04
N GLN A 126 -19.82 -3.84 11.66
CA GLN A 126 -20.67 -4.95 11.22
C GLN A 126 -20.20 -5.53 9.88
N GLU A 127 -19.78 -4.68 8.93
CA GLU A 127 -19.21 -5.15 7.67
C GLU A 127 -17.91 -5.90 7.90
N ILE A 128 -17.02 -5.40 8.75
CA ILE A 128 -15.80 -6.12 9.15
C ILE A 128 -16.17 -7.46 9.78
N GLN A 129 -17.08 -7.50 10.76
CA GLN A 129 -17.52 -8.76 11.38
C GLN A 129 -18.09 -9.75 10.35
N ASN A 130 -18.83 -9.25 9.36
CA ASN A 130 -19.34 -10.07 8.27
C ASN A 130 -18.20 -10.61 7.39
N LEU A 131 -17.13 -9.83 7.15
CA LEU A 131 -15.92 -10.30 6.48
C LEU A 131 -15.23 -11.40 7.27
N GLU A 132 -15.13 -11.26 8.60
CA GLU A 132 -14.50 -12.25 9.48
C GLU A 132 -15.24 -13.58 9.51
N ASN A 133 -16.58 -13.51 9.46
CA ASN A 133 -17.45 -14.69 9.52
C ASN A 133 -17.57 -15.41 8.17
N ARG A 134 -17.03 -14.83 7.08
CA ARG A 134 -16.88 -15.56 5.82
C ARG A 134 -15.63 -16.44 5.92
N GLU A 135 -15.78 -17.75 5.79
CA GLU A 135 -14.67 -18.57 5.28
C GLU A 135 -14.21 -17.93 3.96
N ALA A 136 -12.91 -17.95 3.68
CA ALA A 136 -12.34 -17.50 2.41
C ALA A 136 -13.14 -18.17 1.28
N SER A 137 -14.15 -17.48 0.75
CA SER A 137 -15.08 -18.15 -0.14
C SER A 137 -14.33 -18.29 -1.44
N ASP A 138 -14.13 -19.53 -1.91
CA ASP A 138 -13.60 -19.87 -3.24
C ASP A 138 -14.43 -19.27 -4.40
N LYS A 139 -15.41 -18.39 -4.12
CA LYS A 139 -16.14 -17.64 -5.12
C LYS A 139 -15.13 -16.73 -5.86
N PRO A 140 -15.04 -16.87 -7.20
CA PRO A 140 -14.22 -15.97 -8.00
C PRO A 140 -14.66 -14.53 -7.76
N ILE A 141 -13.73 -13.57 -7.74
CA ILE A 141 -14.05 -12.15 -7.74
C ILE A 141 -14.90 -11.87 -8.99
N THR A 142 -16.18 -11.50 -8.81
CA THR A 142 -17.13 -11.39 -9.92
C THR A 142 -17.58 -9.96 -10.25
N ASP A 143 -17.24 -8.97 -9.42
CA ASP A 143 -17.43 -7.54 -9.67
C ASP A 143 -16.50 -6.64 -8.81
N PHE A 144 -16.66 -5.31 -8.91
CA PHE A 144 -15.88 -4.33 -8.13
C PHE A 144 -16.17 -4.38 -6.62
N PRO A 145 -17.43 -4.53 -6.16
CA PRO A 145 -17.72 -4.85 -4.76
C PRO A 145 -16.97 -6.08 -4.23
N ASP A 146 -16.98 -7.21 -4.94
CA ASP A 146 -16.20 -8.41 -4.59
C ASP A 146 -14.69 -8.12 -4.53
N PHE A 147 -14.21 -7.22 -5.39
CA PHE A 147 -12.80 -6.80 -5.41
C PHE A 147 -12.42 -5.97 -4.18
N VAL A 148 -13.21 -4.95 -3.83
CA VAL A 148 -13.01 -4.15 -2.60
C VAL A 148 -13.06 -5.05 -1.38
N HIS A 149 -14.01 -6.00 -1.38
CA HIS A 149 -14.13 -7.03 -0.37
C HIS A 149 -12.88 -7.93 -0.29
N GLY A 150 -12.29 -8.31 -1.43
CA GLY A 150 -11.06 -9.10 -1.47
C GLY A 150 -9.86 -8.39 -0.85
N MET A 151 -9.68 -7.10 -1.14
CA MET A 151 -8.62 -6.30 -0.47
C MET A 151 -8.90 -6.15 1.03
N ALA A 152 -10.14 -5.85 1.40
CA ALA A 152 -10.55 -5.73 2.79
C ALA A 152 -10.27 -7.03 3.57
N LEU A 153 -10.55 -8.19 2.99
CA LEU A 153 -10.19 -9.49 3.57
C LEU A 153 -8.68 -9.66 3.73
N GLN A 154 -7.89 -9.25 2.72
CA GLN A 154 -6.43 -9.36 2.78
C GLN A 154 -5.84 -8.47 3.89
N GLU A 155 -6.33 -7.23 4.04
CA GLU A 155 -5.93 -6.30 5.11
C GLU A 155 -6.29 -6.86 6.49
N LEU A 156 -7.51 -7.40 6.61
CA LEU A 156 -8.02 -7.98 7.85
C LEU A 156 -7.26 -9.24 8.29
N GLN A 157 -6.94 -10.12 7.33
CA GLN A 157 -6.09 -11.29 7.58
C GLN A 157 -4.70 -10.87 8.03
N PHE A 158 -4.09 -9.92 7.32
CA PHE A 158 -2.79 -9.38 7.69
C PHE A 158 -2.80 -8.78 9.11
N ALA A 159 -3.81 -7.96 9.45
CA ALA A 159 -3.93 -7.36 10.77
C ALA A 159 -3.92 -8.42 11.89
N ARG A 160 -4.67 -9.50 11.70
CA ARG A 160 -4.69 -10.64 12.63
C ARG A 160 -3.35 -11.35 12.72
N GLU A 161 -2.69 -11.61 11.60
CA GLU A 161 -1.37 -12.26 11.55
C GLU A 161 -0.33 -11.48 12.37
N VAL A 162 -0.34 -10.15 12.28
CA VAL A 162 0.62 -9.29 13.01
C VAL A 162 0.14 -8.85 14.40
N GLY A 163 -1.03 -9.31 14.84
CA GLY A 163 -1.60 -8.99 16.16
C GLY A 163 -2.08 -7.55 16.33
N VAL A 164 -2.44 -6.88 15.23
CA VAL A 164 -2.96 -5.50 15.23
C VAL A 164 -4.48 -5.51 15.12
N SER A 165 -5.14 -4.67 15.92
CA SER A 165 -6.59 -4.47 15.88
C SER A 165 -7.00 -3.88 14.53
N PRO A 166 -7.97 -4.48 13.81
CA PRO A 166 -8.52 -3.91 12.57
C PRO A 166 -9.02 -2.46 12.72
N GLU A 167 -9.42 -2.08 13.94
CA GLU A 167 -9.86 -0.75 14.33
C GLU A 167 -8.79 0.33 14.11
N LEU A 168 -7.49 -0.01 14.10
CA LEU A 168 -6.41 0.94 13.81
C LEU A 168 -6.64 1.63 12.46
N TYR A 169 -7.02 0.86 11.44
CA TYR A 169 -7.22 1.36 10.09
C TYR A 169 -8.41 2.32 10.01
N ARG A 170 -9.48 2.04 10.76
CA ARG A 170 -10.62 2.94 10.88
C ARG A 170 -10.25 4.20 11.67
N ALA A 171 -9.59 4.05 12.82
CA ALA A 171 -9.22 5.18 13.67
C ALA A 171 -8.29 6.17 12.94
N THR A 172 -7.28 5.67 12.22
CA THR A 172 -6.40 6.53 11.41
C THR A 172 -7.14 7.19 10.25
N LYS A 173 -8.06 6.48 9.58
CA LYS A 173 -8.91 7.06 8.54
C LYS A 173 -9.85 8.14 9.08
N ASP A 174 -10.49 7.92 10.22
CA ASP A 174 -11.43 8.87 10.81
C ASP A 174 -10.73 10.20 11.14
N VAL A 175 -9.49 10.13 11.63
CA VAL A 175 -8.63 11.30 11.88
C VAL A 175 -8.32 12.03 10.57
N VAL A 176 -7.91 11.32 9.52
CA VAL A 176 -7.65 11.90 8.19
C VAL A 176 -8.89 12.54 7.59
N ASP A 177 -10.03 11.84 7.60
CA ASP A 177 -11.28 12.35 7.05
C ASP A 177 -11.78 13.58 7.84
N SER A 178 -11.61 13.58 9.17
CA SER A 178 -11.92 14.73 10.03
C SER A 178 -11.05 15.95 9.69
N TYR A 179 -9.76 15.73 9.46
CA TYR A 179 -8.84 16.79 9.04
C TYR A 179 -9.23 17.37 7.67
N ILE A 180 -9.52 16.51 6.68
CA ILE A 180 -9.99 16.92 5.35
C ILE A 180 -11.25 17.79 5.46
N ARG A 181 -12.25 17.35 6.25
CA ARG A 181 -13.50 18.10 6.43
C ARG A 181 -13.29 19.44 7.12
N SER A 182 -12.54 19.47 8.22
CA SER A 182 -12.31 20.71 9.00
C SER A 182 -11.51 21.76 8.23
N HIS A 183 -10.63 21.34 7.32
CA HIS A 183 -9.78 22.22 6.52
C HIS A 183 -10.30 22.43 5.09
N HIS A 184 -11.50 21.94 4.77
CA HIS A 184 -12.14 22.07 3.44
C HIS A 184 -11.22 21.61 2.29
N LEU A 185 -10.43 20.56 2.52
CA LEU A 185 -9.49 20.05 1.53
C LEU A 185 -10.22 19.23 0.46
N PRO A 186 -9.78 19.28 -0.81
CA PRO A 186 -10.35 18.43 -1.84
C PRO A 186 -10.04 16.96 -1.56
N THR A 187 -11.02 16.09 -1.75
CA THR A 187 -10.79 14.64 -1.64
C THR A 187 -9.78 14.22 -2.71
N PRO A 188 -8.69 13.54 -2.35
CA PRO A 188 -7.66 13.14 -3.29
C PRO A 188 -8.21 12.21 -4.38
N PRO A 189 -7.95 12.43 -5.69
CA PRO A 189 -8.32 11.49 -6.73
C PRO A 189 -7.67 10.11 -6.51
N VAL A 190 -8.48 9.07 -6.65
CA VAL A 190 -8.05 7.68 -6.57
C VAL A 190 -7.95 7.11 -7.98
N ARG A 191 -6.78 6.62 -8.42
CA ARG A 191 -6.69 5.80 -9.64
C ARG A 191 -6.74 4.33 -9.30
N THR A 192 -7.83 3.71 -9.68
CA THR A 192 -8.03 2.27 -9.58
C THR A 192 -7.80 1.62 -10.94
N TRP A 193 -7.00 0.57 -10.95
CA TRP A 193 -6.77 -0.24 -12.15
C TRP A 193 -6.51 -1.69 -11.76
N ALA A 194 -6.70 -2.61 -12.70
CA ALA A 194 -6.43 -4.03 -12.51
C ALA A 194 -5.41 -4.52 -13.53
N LYS A 195 -4.38 -5.22 -13.05
CA LYS A 195 -3.52 -6.08 -13.84
C LYS A 195 -4.28 -7.38 -14.12
N VAL A 196 -4.62 -7.58 -15.38
CA VAL A 196 -5.30 -8.77 -15.85
C VAL A 196 -4.29 -9.63 -16.58
N THR A 197 -4.06 -10.83 -16.07
CA THR A 197 -3.20 -11.84 -16.71
C THR A 197 -4.08 -12.91 -17.35
N THR A 198 -3.89 -13.11 -18.65
CA THR A 198 -4.58 -14.11 -19.47
C THR A 198 -3.54 -14.98 -20.18
N PRO A 199 -3.91 -16.11 -20.81
CA PRO A 199 -3.00 -16.86 -21.66
C PRO A 199 -2.42 -16.02 -22.81
N ALA A 200 -3.11 -14.96 -23.23
CA ALA A 200 -2.66 -14.02 -24.26
C ALA A 200 -1.71 -12.92 -23.72
N GLY A 201 -1.40 -12.92 -22.42
CA GLY A 201 -0.52 -11.97 -21.77
C GLY A 201 -1.19 -11.11 -20.72
N THR A 202 -0.42 -10.15 -20.20
CA THR A 202 -0.76 -9.29 -19.07
C THR A 202 -1.09 -7.87 -19.55
N ARG A 203 -2.18 -7.28 -19.04
CA ARG A 203 -2.58 -5.90 -19.37
C ARG A 203 -3.16 -5.17 -18.17
N ARG A 204 -2.99 -3.84 -18.15
CA ARG A 204 -3.63 -2.93 -17.19
C ARG A 204 -4.98 -2.46 -17.73
N LEU A 205 -6.04 -2.64 -16.95
CA LEU A 205 -7.40 -2.18 -17.24
C LEU A 205 -7.87 -1.19 -16.18
N SER A 206 -8.58 -0.14 -16.57
CA SER A 206 -9.38 0.64 -15.60
C SER A 206 -10.50 -0.24 -15.03
N ILE A 207 -11.11 0.18 -13.92
CA ILE A 207 -12.25 -0.55 -13.34
C ILE A 207 -13.42 -0.67 -14.32
N ALA A 208 -13.71 0.37 -15.09
CA ALA A 208 -14.74 0.32 -16.13
C ALA A 208 -14.40 -0.67 -17.25
N GLN A 209 -13.12 -0.74 -17.66
CA GLN A 209 -12.65 -1.71 -18.65
C GLN A 209 -12.69 -3.15 -18.11
N LEU A 210 -12.36 -3.32 -16.82
CA LEU A 210 -12.43 -4.61 -16.13
C LEU A 210 -13.89 -5.11 -16.06
N ASP A 211 -14.82 -4.26 -15.59
CA ASP A 211 -16.25 -4.57 -15.51
C ASP A 211 -16.82 -4.95 -16.87
N ALA A 212 -16.52 -4.16 -17.91
CA ALA A 212 -16.92 -4.46 -19.28
C ALA A 212 -16.35 -5.80 -19.79
N MET A 213 -15.09 -6.12 -19.45
CA MET A 213 -14.47 -7.39 -19.80
C MET A 213 -15.14 -8.57 -19.08
N MET A 214 -15.43 -8.40 -17.79
CA MET A 214 -16.05 -9.44 -16.96
C MET A 214 -17.47 -9.76 -17.39
N LYS A 215 -18.25 -8.74 -17.77
CA LYS A 215 -19.60 -8.92 -18.36
C LYS A 215 -19.55 -9.68 -19.69
N LYS A 216 -18.50 -9.50 -20.50
CA LYS A 216 -18.33 -10.20 -21.79
C LYS A 216 -17.88 -11.66 -21.68
N GLN A 217 -17.20 -12.04 -20.60
CA GLN A 217 -16.47 -13.32 -20.52
C GLN A 217 -17.27 -14.50 -19.93
N GLY A 218 -18.41 -14.26 -19.26
CA GLY A 218 -19.27 -15.34 -18.74
C GLY A 218 -18.52 -16.35 -17.86
N ASN A 219 -18.57 -17.64 -18.20
CA ASN A 219 -17.94 -18.75 -17.44
C ASN A 219 -16.48 -19.05 -17.80
N LYS A 220 -15.83 -18.32 -18.73
CA LYS A 220 -14.41 -18.53 -19.11
C LYS A 220 -13.40 -17.94 -18.12
N LYS A 221 -13.84 -17.61 -16.90
CA LYS A 221 -13.08 -16.90 -15.85
C LYS A 221 -11.89 -17.69 -15.28
N LYS A 222 -11.86 -19.02 -15.43
CA LYS A 222 -10.88 -19.89 -14.75
C LYS A 222 -9.43 -19.68 -15.20
N ASP A 223 -9.21 -19.15 -16.40
CA ASP A 223 -7.87 -18.93 -16.97
C ASP A 223 -7.39 -17.48 -16.82
N ILE A 224 -8.12 -16.64 -16.08
CA ILE A 224 -7.77 -15.23 -15.88
C ILE A 224 -7.37 -14.99 -14.43
N LYS A 225 -6.14 -14.52 -14.25
CA LYS A 225 -5.70 -13.98 -12.95
C LYS A 225 -5.92 -12.48 -12.93
N PHE A 226 -6.48 -12.01 -11.84
CA PHE A 226 -6.69 -10.59 -11.58
C PHE A 226 -5.84 -10.19 -10.39
N GLU A 227 -5.00 -9.21 -10.60
CA GLU A 227 -4.36 -8.46 -9.52
C GLU A 227 -4.82 -7.02 -9.68
N ALA A 228 -5.16 -6.37 -8.59
CA ALA A 228 -5.77 -5.07 -8.67
C ALA A 228 -5.06 -4.08 -7.77
N HIS A 229 -4.89 -2.90 -8.35
CA HIS A 229 -3.96 -1.89 -7.93
C HIS A 229 -4.78 -0.62 -7.72
N ILE A 230 -4.91 -0.26 -6.46
CA ILE A 230 -5.38 1.07 -6.08
C ILE A 230 -4.12 1.90 -5.90
N VAL A 231 -3.88 2.78 -6.86
CA VAL A 231 -2.87 3.82 -6.72
C VAL A 231 -3.64 5.09 -6.44
N LEU A 232 -3.55 5.59 -5.21
CA LEU A 232 -4.02 6.94 -4.92
C LEU A 232 -3.22 7.87 -5.84
N GLU A 233 -3.90 8.48 -6.82
CA GLU A 233 -3.22 9.29 -7.80
C GLU A 233 -2.93 10.63 -7.17
N ASN A 234 -1.77 10.69 -6.51
CA ASN A 234 -1.17 11.83 -5.83
C ASN A 234 -2.11 13.05 -5.63
N PRO A 235 -2.86 13.06 -4.52
CA PRO A 235 -2.45 13.79 -3.31
C PRO A 235 -2.42 12.93 -2.03
N ALA A 236 -2.33 11.62 -2.15
CA ALA A 236 -1.82 10.80 -1.04
C ALA A 236 -0.38 11.17 -0.65
N ALA A 237 0.39 11.83 -1.55
CA ALA A 237 1.65 12.45 -1.17
C ALA A 237 1.49 13.85 -0.54
N ALA A 238 0.27 14.40 -0.47
CA ALA A 238 0.02 15.77 -0.01
C ALA A 238 -0.66 15.86 1.36
N LEU A 239 -1.13 14.74 1.93
CA LEU A 239 -1.67 14.68 3.28
C LEU A 239 -1.29 13.37 3.98
N GLY A 240 -0.53 13.44 5.07
CA GLY A 240 -0.16 12.29 5.88
C GLY A 240 -0.46 12.52 7.36
N PHE A 241 -1.16 11.57 7.99
CA PHE A 241 -1.34 11.57 9.44
C PHE A 241 -0.18 10.82 10.12
N PHE A 242 0.53 11.50 11.01
CA PHE A 242 1.51 10.86 11.88
C PHE A 242 0.87 10.59 13.25
N PRO A 243 0.47 9.35 13.57
CA PRO A 243 -0.15 9.03 14.84
C PRO A 243 0.85 9.10 15.99
N ARG A 244 0.37 9.41 17.21
CA ARG A 244 1.17 9.22 18.41
C ARG A 244 1.41 7.73 18.68
N ARG A 245 2.50 7.41 19.39
CA ARG A 245 2.83 6.04 19.80
C ARG A 245 1.70 5.37 20.59
N ASP A 246 1.06 6.08 21.51
CA ASP A 246 0.00 5.54 22.35
C ASP A 246 -1.27 5.18 21.55
N MET A 247 -1.53 5.87 20.43
CA MET A 247 -2.61 5.48 19.52
C MET A 247 -2.30 4.12 18.87
N LEU A 248 -1.06 3.90 18.43
CA LEU A 248 -0.64 2.65 17.83
C LEU A 248 -0.70 1.50 18.85
N GLU A 249 -0.14 1.69 20.05
CA GLU A 249 -0.08 0.67 21.10
C GLU A 249 -1.47 0.27 21.61
N ARG A 250 -2.40 1.23 21.74
CA ARG A 250 -3.81 0.94 22.09
C ARG A 250 -4.52 0.04 21.08
N HIS A 251 -4.05 -0.01 19.83
CA HIS A 251 -4.58 -0.88 18.79
C HIS A 251 -3.69 -2.11 18.52
N GLY A 252 -2.87 -2.52 19.48
CA GLY A 252 -2.11 -3.77 19.42
C GLY A 252 -0.76 -3.67 18.71
N VAL A 253 -0.35 -2.49 18.23
CA VAL A 253 1.00 -2.33 17.66
C VAL A 253 2.04 -2.43 18.78
N SER A 254 2.75 -3.56 18.82
CA SER A 254 3.79 -3.84 19.81
C SER A 254 5.20 -3.74 19.21
N GLY A 255 6.24 -3.85 20.05
CA GLY A 255 7.63 -3.87 19.59
C GLY A 255 8.21 -2.51 19.17
N ILE A 256 7.51 -1.41 19.44
CA ILE A 256 8.03 -0.06 19.22
C ILE A 256 9.08 0.27 20.29
N VAL A 257 10.34 0.39 19.89
CA VAL A 257 11.47 0.70 20.78
C VAL A 257 11.93 2.15 20.67
N GLN A 258 11.84 2.76 19.49
CA GLN A 258 12.12 4.18 19.27
C GLN A 258 11.03 4.79 18.41
N TYR A 259 10.51 5.95 18.86
CA TYR A 259 9.40 6.65 18.22
C TYR A 259 9.52 8.15 18.52
N ASP A 260 10.44 8.81 17.83
CA ASP A 260 10.68 10.25 18.01
C ASP A 260 9.51 11.02 17.39
N TYR A 261 8.55 11.41 18.21
CA TYR A 261 7.39 12.19 17.79
C TYR A 261 7.70 13.70 17.89
N PRO A 262 7.32 14.53 16.90
CA PRO A 262 7.60 15.97 16.93
C PRO A 262 6.97 16.65 18.15
N ALA A 263 7.61 17.72 18.63
CA ALA A 263 7.13 18.48 19.77
C ALA A 263 5.94 19.40 19.43
N SER A 264 5.76 19.73 18.15
CA SER A 264 4.67 20.61 17.70
C SER A 264 4.23 20.33 16.25
N ALA A 265 3.04 20.82 15.91
CA ALA A 265 2.52 20.78 14.53
C ALA A 265 3.45 21.49 13.55
N ASP A 266 4.05 22.61 13.95
CA ASP A 266 5.03 23.33 13.13
C ASP A 266 6.27 22.50 12.86
N GLU A 267 6.78 21.78 13.87
CA GLU A 267 7.93 20.89 13.70
C GLU A 267 7.60 19.75 12.72
N LEU A 268 6.42 19.13 12.85
CA LEU A 268 5.97 18.08 11.93
C LEU A 268 5.84 18.62 10.51
N GLN A 269 5.24 19.79 10.32
CA GLN A 269 5.08 20.39 9.00
C GLN A 269 6.43 20.76 8.38
N GLN A 270 7.38 21.30 9.15
CA GLN A 270 8.74 21.56 8.69
C GLN A 270 9.47 20.26 8.31
N LEU A 271 9.31 19.22 9.12
CA LEU A 271 9.89 17.90 8.85
C LEU A 271 9.36 17.33 7.53
N GLY A 272 8.05 17.34 7.34
CA GLY A 272 7.39 16.88 6.14
C GLY A 272 7.78 17.67 4.89
N ALA A 273 7.74 19.01 4.97
CA ALA A 273 8.08 19.90 3.85
C ALA A 273 9.54 19.75 3.39
N SER A 274 10.46 19.39 4.31
CA SER A 274 11.86 19.13 3.96
C SER A 274 12.06 17.88 3.10
N LYS A 275 11.11 16.93 3.14
CA LYS A 275 11.17 15.66 2.40
C LYS A 275 10.21 15.60 1.22
N PHE A 276 9.06 16.29 1.31
CA PHE A 276 8.02 16.32 0.28
C PHE A 276 7.51 17.74 0.02
N LYS A 277 7.86 18.28 -1.14
CA LYS A 277 7.38 19.60 -1.55
C LYS A 277 5.88 19.57 -1.83
N GLY A 278 5.13 20.46 -1.17
CA GLY A 278 3.68 20.56 -1.35
C GLY A 278 2.87 19.56 -0.52
N ALA A 279 3.52 18.85 0.41
CA ALA A 279 2.86 17.94 1.32
C ALA A 279 2.52 18.58 2.67
N THR A 280 1.34 18.23 3.17
CA THR A 280 0.86 18.56 4.50
C THR A 280 1.00 17.32 5.37
N PHE A 281 1.69 17.46 6.49
CA PHE A 281 1.74 16.42 7.51
C PHE A 281 1.15 16.98 8.79
N PHE A 282 0.28 16.19 9.41
CA PHE A 282 -0.41 16.60 10.62
C PHE A 282 -0.44 15.45 11.62
N GLY A 283 -0.65 15.80 12.87
CA GLY A 283 -0.62 14.87 13.99
C GLY A 283 -1.38 15.44 15.18
N GLU A 284 -1.51 14.63 16.22
CA GLU A 284 -2.12 15.04 17.48
C GLU A 284 -1.04 15.58 18.42
N PHE A 285 -1.26 16.76 18.99
CA PHE A 285 -0.37 17.43 19.95
C PHE A 285 -1.19 17.84 21.17
N ASP A 286 -0.59 17.73 22.36
CA ASP A 286 -1.22 18.19 23.59
C ASP A 286 -1.38 19.73 23.53
N LYS A 287 -2.52 20.24 23.98
CA LYS A 287 -2.84 21.69 23.96
C LYS A 287 -2.18 22.43 25.11
#